data_AF-A0A397G9A4-F1
#
_entry.id   AF-A0A397G9A4-F1
#
_cell.length_a   1.000
_cell.length_b   1.000
_cell.length_c   1.000
_cell.angle_alpha   90.00
_cell.angle_beta   90.00
_cell.angle_gamma   90.00
#
_symmetry.space_group_name_H-M   'P 1'
#
loop_
_entity.id
_entity.type
_entity.pdbx_description
1 polymer ?
#
loop_
_entity_poly.entity_id
_entity_poly.type
_entity_poly.pdbx_seq_one_letter_code
_entity_poly.pdbx_strand_id
1 'polypeptide(L)'
;MYLEPARDQVQADRHRFSRKLLAYVRERRQDTWGWVVYRTTYKSDAAFSRAIDVLNSWIKAEVYQDADPRSSGVQNPDPTPNNELWACHRLTIMDDPATLDGASIEDVRSHFESWVEGQGQRDRWNKYRVCMVLDDEILSLLAQVPTAEEHAERHGRCGEEINK
;
A
#
# COMPACT_ATOMS: atom_id res chain seq x y z
N MET A 1 -9.30 -9.39 -37.08
CA MET A 1 -8.56 -8.15 -37.42
C MET A 1 -8.09 -7.56 -36.09
N TYR A 2 -6.82 -7.77 -35.71
CA TYR A 2 -6.27 -7.17 -34.51
C TYR A 2 -5.94 -5.71 -34.81
N LEU A 3 -6.65 -4.78 -34.18
CA LEU A 3 -6.31 -3.36 -34.24
C LEU A 3 -5.00 -3.17 -33.50
N GLU A 4 -3.94 -2.79 -34.20
CA GLU A 4 -2.69 -2.39 -33.54
C GLU A 4 -2.98 -1.16 -32.67
N PRO A 5 -2.62 -1.18 -31.37
CA PRO A 5 -2.80 -0.02 -30.52
C PRO A 5 -1.97 1.14 -31.06
N ALA A 6 -2.56 2.35 -31.09
CA ALA A 6 -1.86 3.56 -31.49
C ALA A 6 -0.55 3.72 -30.68
N ARG A 7 0.51 4.25 -31.30
CA ARG A 7 1.83 4.43 -30.65
C ARG A 7 1.73 5.12 -29.28
N ASP A 8 0.80 6.05 -29.13
CA ASP A 8 0.55 6.80 -27.90
C ASP A 8 -0.01 5.91 -26.77
N GLN A 9 -0.83 4.90 -27.09
CA GLN A 9 -1.37 3.94 -26.13
C GLN A 9 -0.28 2.98 -25.61
N VAL A 10 0.60 2.52 -26.50
CA VAL A 10 1.74 1.67 -26.11
C VAL A 10 2.71 2.45 -25.22
N GLN A 11 2.96 3.72 -25.55
CA GLN A 11 3.82 4.57 -24.75
C GLN A 11 3.17 4.89 -23.40
N ALA A 12 1.88 5.21 -23.36
CA ALA A 12 1.16 5.44 -22.11
C ALA A 12 1.15 4.19 -21.21
N ASP A 13 0.90 3.00 -21.78
CA ASP A 13 0.93 1.74 -21.02
C ASP A 13 2.31 1.47 -20.40
N ARG A 14 3.40 1.73 -21.13
CA ARG A 14 4.77 1.60 -20.61
C ARG A 14 5.08 2.50 -19.43
N HIS A 15 4.39 3.65 -19.32
CA HIS A 15 4.66 4.63 -18.26
C HIS A 15 3.75 4.52 -17.05
N ARG A 16 2.87 3.50 -17.01
CA ARG A 16 2.01 3.19 -15.88
C ARG A 16 2.81 3.00 -14.59
N PHE A 17 2.24 3.49 -13.49
CA PHE A 17 2.83 3.47 -12.16
C PHE A 17 3.16 2.05 -11.70
N SER A 18 2.22 1.11 -11.86
CA SER A 18 2.36 -0.31 -11.52
C SER A 18 3.57 -0.94 -12.21
N ARG A 19 3.77 -0.68 -13.52
CA ARG A 19 4.95 -1.14 -14.27
C ARG A 19 6.25 -0.56 -13.71
N LYS A 20 6.30 0.75 -13.47
CA LYS A 20 7.49 1.44 -12.94
C LYS A 20 7.84 0.94 -11.53
N LEU A 21 6.84 0.84 -10.65
CA LEU A 21 7.04 0.39 -9.29
C LEU A 21 7.48 -1.08 -9.27
N LEU A 22 6.86 -1.94 -10.07
CA LEU A 22 7.27 -3.35 -10.19
C LEU A 22 8.71 -3.50 -10.71
N ALA A 23 9.09 -2.72 -11.72
CA ALA A 23 10.48 -2.68 -12.20
C ALA A 23 11.43 -2.26 -11.07
N TYR A 24 11.06 -1.23 -10.31
CA TYR A 24 11.85 -0.75 -9.16
C TYR A 24 11.98 -1.82 -8.05
N VAL A 25 10.91 -2.57 -7.74
CA VAL A 25 10.94 -3.71 -6.79
C VAL A 25 11.95 -4.76 -7.25
N ARG A 26 11.88 -5.13 -8.55
CA ARG A 26 12.76 -6.14 -9.16
C ARG A 26 14.22 -5.69 -9.22
N GLU A 27 14.49 -4.46 -9.64
CA GLU A 27 15.83 -3.88 -9.70
C GLU A 27 16.51 -3.84 -8.33
N ARG A 28 15.74 -3.51 -7.28
CA ARG A 28 16.22 -3.48 -5.89
C ARG A 28 16.26 -4.85 -5.24
N ARG A 29 15.98 -5.93 -5.99
CA ARG A 29 15.93 -7.33 -5.53
C ARG A 29 15.16 -7.50 -4.22
N GLN A 30 14.04 -6.81 -4.10
CA GLN A 30 13.17 -6.95 -2.95
C GLN A 30 12.17 -8.08 -3.21
N ASP A 31 12.10 -9.06 -2.32
CA ASP A 31 11.10 -10.13 -2.41
C ASP A 31 9.69 -9.59 -2.15
N THR A 32 9.59 -8.52 -1.35
CA THR A 32 8.33 -7.85 -1.00
C THR A 32 8.46 -6.33 -0.96
N TRP A 33 7.35 -5.64 -1.25
CA TRP A 33 7.17 -4.21 -1.00
C TRP A 33 5.98 -3.96 -0.09
N GLY A 34 5.93 -2.79 0.52
CA GLY A 34 4.87 -2.38 1.42
C GLY A 34 5.39 -1.37 2.41
N TRP A 35 4.79 -1.34 3.59
CA TRP A 35 5.11 -0.43 4.67
C TRP A 35 5.32 -1.18 5.98
N VAL A 36 6.01 -0.54 6.92
CA VAL A 36 6.13 -1.04 8.30
C VAL A 36 4.98 -0.47 9.11
N VAL A 37 4.31 -1.32 9.88
CA VAL A 37 3.20 -0.95 10.76
C VAL A 37 3.52 -1.40 12.17
N TYR A 38 3.54 -0.47 13.11
CA TYR A 38 3.68 -0.75 14.53
C TYR A 38 2.31 -0.90 15.17
N ARG A 39 2.13 -1.99 15.91
CA ARG A 39 1.01 -2.16 16.82
C ARG A 39 1.44 -1.68 18.21
N THR A 40 0.88 -0.57 18.67
CA THR A 40 1.18 -0.01 20.00
C THR A 40 0.02 -0.10 20.98
N THR A 41 -1.11 -0.69 20.55
CA THR A 41 -2.24 -1.01 21.41
C THR A 41 -2.68 -2.45 21.20
N TYR A 42 -2.98 -3.12 22.31
CA TYR A 42 -3.35 -4.54 22.35
C TYR A 42 -4.77 -4.75 22.90
N LYS A 43 -5.57 -3.67 22.99
CA LYS A 43 -6.93 -3.70 23.54
C LYS A 43 -7.93 -4.50 22.70
N SER A 44 -7.71 -4.62 21.39
CA SER A 44 -8.62 -5.35 20.48
C SER A 44 -7.91 -5.87 19.23
N ASP A 45 -7.75 -7.19 19.14
CA ASP A 45 -7.23 -7.85 17.92
C ASP A 45 -8.17 -7.67 16.71
N ALA A 46 -9.48 -7.60 16.96
CA ALA A 46 -10.47 -7.41 15.92
C ALA A 46 -10.38 -6.01 15.29
N ALA A 47 -10.19 -4.97 16.11
CA ALA A 47 -10.00 -3.61 15.63
C ALA A 47 -8.70 -3.46 14.84
N PHE A 48 -7.62 -4.09 15.33
CA PHE A 48 -6.35 -4.11 14.63
C PHE A 48 -6.45 -4.84 13.28
N SER A 49 -7.06 -6.03 13.26
CA SER A 49 -7.28 -6.80 12.02
C SER A 49 -8.10 -5.99 11.01
N ARG A 50 -9.18 -5.34 11.47
CA ARG A 50 -9.99 -4.44 10.64
C ARG A 50 -9.17 -3.29 10.05
N ALA A 51 -8.29 -2.66 10.83
CA ALA A 51 -7.42 -1.60 10.35
C ALA A 51 -6.46 -2.10 9.26
N ILE A 52 -5.88 -3.30 9.43
CA ILE A 52 -5.04 -3.93 8.40
C ILE A 52 -5.84 -4.22 7.12
N ASP A 53 -7.08 -4.67 7.23
CA ASP A 53 -7.96 -4.89 6.08
C ASP A 53 -8.27 -3.58 5.34
N VAL A 54 -8.58 -2.50 6.08
CA VAL A 54 -8.76 -1.16 5.50
C VAL A 54 -7.50 -0.75 4.73
N LEU A 55 -6.33 -0.76 5.38
CA LEU A 55 -5.07 -0.35 4.75
C LEU A 55 -4.79 -1.17 3.49
N ASN A 56 -4.90 -2.50 3.55
CA ASN A 56 -4.69 -3.37 2.39
C ASN A 56 -5.68 -3.09 1.26
N SER A 57 -6.96 -2.86 1.57
CA SER A 57 -7.98 -2.57 0.54
C SER A 57 -7.66 -1.29 -0.24
N TRP A 58 -7.27 -0.23 0.46
CA TRP A 58 -6.94 1.06 -0.16
C TRP A 58 -5.62 1.00 -0.92
N ILE A 59 -4.58 0.35 -0.37
CA ILE A 59 -3.33 0.12 -1.11
C ILE A 59 -3.58 -0.69 -2.38
N LYS A 60 -4.43 -1.72 -2.31
CA LYS A 60 -4.82 -2.50 -3.48
C LYS A 60 -5.54 -1.61 -4.50
N ALA A 61 -6.50 -0.79 -4.07
CA ALA A 61 -7.19 0.13 -4.99
C ALA A 61 -6.22 1.05 -5.73
N GLU A 62 -5.22 1.61 -5.03
CA GLU A 62 -4.13 2.41 -5.62
C GLU A 62 -3.28 1.60 -6.62
N VAL A 63 -2.92 0.36 -6.27
CA VAL A 63 -2.15 -0.53 -7.17
C VAL A 63 -2.88 -0.76 -8.50
N TYR A 64 -4.21 -0.84 -8.48
CA TYR A 64 -5.02 -1.07 -9.69
C TYR A 64 -5.59 0.21 -10.31
N GLN A 65 -5.32 1.38 -9.73
CA GLN A 65 -5.86 2.64 -10.23
C GLN A 65 -5.42 2.91 -11.67
N ASP A 66 -4.15 2.64 -12.00
CA ASP A 66 -3.64 2.84 -13.35
C ASP A 66 -4.06 1.74 -14.36
N ALA A 67 -4.73 0.68 -13.90
CA ALA A 67 -5.39 -0.27 -14.78
C ALA A 67 -6.79 0.21 -15.20
N ASP A 68 -7.29 1.30 -14.60
CA ASP A 68 -8.52 1.94 -15.03
C ASP A 68 -8.23 2.83 -16.26
N PRO A 69 -8.91 2.64 -17.40
CA PRO A 69 -8.78 3.50 -18.57
C PRO A 69 -9.11 4.96 -18.28
N ARG A 70 -9.98 5.25 -17.30
CA ARG A 70 -10.34 6.61 -16.90
C ARG A 70 -9.18 7.33 -16.21
N SER A 71 -8.35 6.60 -15.48
CA SER A 71 -7.19 7.14 -14.76
C SER A 71 -5.94 7.17 -15.62
N SER A 72 -5.70 6.13 -16.43
CA SER A 72 -4.47 6.00 -17.23
C SER A 72 -4.59 6.56 -18.65
N GLY A 73 -5.81 6.72 -19.17
CA GLY A 73 -6.05 7.00 -20.60
C GLY A 73 -5.75 5.80 -21.52
N VAL A 74 -5.36 4.65 -20.96
CA VAL A 74 -5.00 3.44 -21.71
C VAL A 74 -6.21 2.54 -21.85
N GLN A 75 -6.56 2.18 -23.09
CA GLN A 75 -7.64 1.23 -23.35
C GLN A 75 -7.15 -0.21 -23.18
N ASN A 76 -7.89 -1.01 -22.42
CA ASN A 76 -7.57 -2.41 -22.11
C ASN A 76 -6.11 -2.62 -21.67
N PRO A 77 -5.66 -1.94 -20.60
CA PRO A 77 -4.29 -2.09 -20.13
C PRO A 77 -4.02 -3.53 -19.68
N ASP A 78 -2.82 -4.03 -19.96
CA ASP A 78 -2.37 -5.35 -19.50
C ASP A 78 -2.37 -5.40 -17.96
N PRO A 79 -3.18 -6.24 -17.30
CA PRO A 79 -3.28 -6.25 -15.84
C PRO A 79 -2.08 -6.95 -15.17
N THR A 80 -1.22 -7.62 -15.94
CA THR A 80 -0.12 -8.44 -15.42
C THR A 80 0.80 -7.67 -14.47
N PRO A 81 1.26 -6.44 -14.76
CA PRO A 81 2.10 -5.68 -13.84
C PRO A 81 1.41 -5.36 -12.51
N ASN A 82 0.11 -5.03 -12.53
CA ASN A 82 -0.66 -4.77 -11.33
C ASN A 82 -0.81 -6.05 -10.48
N ASN A 83 -1.11 -7.18 -11.13
CA ASN A 83 -1.22 -8.49 -10.48
C ASN A 83 0.11 -8.91 -9.84
N GLU A 84 1.22 -8.81 -10.58
CA GLU A 84 2.55 -9.14 -10.10
C GLU A 84 3.01 -8.21 -8.97
N LEU A 85 2.73 -6.92 -9.09
CA LEU A 85 3.01 -5.95 -8.04
C LEU A 85 2.20 -6.28 -6.78
N TRP A 86 0.89 -6.52 -6.90
CA TRP A 86 0.07 -6.89 -5.74
C TRP A 86 0.53 -8.21 -5.10
N ALA A 87 0.92 -9.20 -5.91
CA ALA A 87 1.38 -10.51 -5.40
C ALA A 87 2.60 -10.42 -4.48
N CYS A 88 3.46 -9.40 -4.64
CA CYS A 88 4.60 -9.15 -3.76
C CYS A 88 4.35 -8.05 -2.71
N HIS A 89 3.11 -7.58 -2.56
CA HIS A 89 2.76 -6.66 -1.47
C HIS A 89 2.69 -7.38 -0.13
N ARG A 90 3.33 -6.80 0.89
CA ARG A 90 3.22 -7.23 2.29
C ARG A 90 3.49 -6.06 3.24
N LEU A 91 2.58 -5.83 4.18
CA LEU A 91 2.85 -4.99 5.34
C LEU A 91 3.75 -5.75 6.31
N THR A 92 4.83 -5.11 6.77
CA THR A 92 5.67 -5.64 7.85
C THR A 92 5.07 -5.18 9.17
N ILE A 93 4.45 -6.10 9.90
CA ILE A 93 3.85 -5.80 11.19
C ILE A 93 4.89 -6.00 12.29
N MET A 94 5.14 -4.95 13.07
CA MET A 94 5.90 -5.02 14.32
C MET A 94 4.91 -5.26 15.45
N ASP A 95 4.89 -6.50 15.94
CA ASP A 95 3.93 -7.03 16.90
C ASP A 95 4.70 -7.68 18.06
N ASP A 96 4.91 -6.91 19.12
CA ASP A 96 5.59 -7.34 20.34
C ASP A 96 4.97 -6.61 21.54
N PRO A 97 3.92 -7.18 22.17
CA PRO A 97 3.24 -6.53 23.28
C PRO A 97 4.15 -6.26 24.49
N ALA A 98 5.22 -7.03 24.67
CA ALA A 98 6.12 -6.85 25.80
C ALA A 98 6.91 -5.54 25.73
N THR A 99 7.16 -5.04 24.51
CA THR A 99 7.98 -3.84 24.29
C THR A 99 7.22 -2.69 23.62
N LEU A 100 6.09 -2.99 22.95
CA LEU A 100 5.35 -2.01 22.15
C LEU A 100 4.00 -1.59 22.76
N ASP A 101 3.45 -2.30 23.75
CA ASP A 101 2.16 -1.91 24.36
C ASP A 101 2.29 -0.58 25.09
N GLY A 102 1.56 0.43 24.61
CA GLY A 102 1.63 1.80 25.11
C GLY A 102 2.92 2.55 24.75
N ALA A 103 3.72 2.04 23.80
CA ALA A 103 4.95 2.70 23.38
C ALA A 103 4.70 4.10 22.78
N SER A 104 5.55 5.05 23.14
CA SER A 104 5.50 6.41 22.59
C SER A 104 6.00 6.47 21.15
N ILE A 105 5.74 7.58 20.45
CA ILE A 105 6.28 7.81 19.11
C ILE A 105 7.82 7.81 19.13
N GLU A 106 8.43 8.30 20.20
CA GLU A 106 9.88 8.32 20.41
C GLU A 106 10.45 6.89 20.57
N ASP A 107 9.76 6.02 21.30
CA ASP A 107 10.16 4.62 21.47
C ASP A 107 10.05 3.87 20.13
N VAL A 108 8.94 4.05 19.42
CA VAL A 108 8.73 3.46 18.10
C VAL A 108 9.78 3.95 17.10
N ARG A 109 10.11 5.24 17.11
CA ARG A 109 11.16 5.81 16.26
C ARG A 109 12.52 5.17 16.55
N SER A 110 12.90 5.08 17.82
CA SER A 110 14.18 4.49 18.23
C SER A 110 14.28 3.03 17.82
N HIS A 111 13.20 2.26 18.01
CA HIS A 111 13.12 0.88 17.57
C HIS A 111 13.18 0.76 16.04
N PHE A 112 12.45 1.61 15.30
CA PHE A 112 12.44 1.60 13.84
C PHE A 112 13.82 1.90 13.25
N GLU A 113 14.53 2.91 13.75
CA GLU A 113 15.88 3.25 13.32
C GLU A 113 16.84 2.06 13.53
N SER A 114 16.83 1.49 14.75
CA SER A 114 17.63 0.32 15.10
C SER A 114 17.33 -0.89 14.20
N TRP A 115 16.05 -1.14 13.93
CA TRP A 115 15.62 -2.21 13.02
C TRP A 115 16.12 -1.96 11.58
N VAL A 116 15.95 -0.74 11.05
CA VAL A 116 16.41 -0.36 9.70
C VAL A 116 17.92 -0.52 9.56
N GLU A 117 18.68 -0.12 10.59
CA GLU A 117 20.13 -0.29 10.65
C GLU A 117 20.54 -1.75 10.66
N GLY A 118 19.85 -2.59 11.44
CA GLY A 118 20.03 -4.04 11.47
C GLY A 118 19.78 -4.73 10.12
N GLN A 119 18.90 -4.19 9.28
CA GLN A 119 18.68 -4.71 7.92
C GLN A 119 19.78 -4.30 6.93
N GLY A 120 20.53 -3.22 7.21
CA GLY A 120 21.48 -2.64 6.25
C GLY A 120 20.80 -2.08 4.99
N GLN A 121 19.52 -1.73 5.07
CA GLN A 121 18.71 -1.27 3.93
C GLN A 121 18.24 0.19 4.03
N ARG A 122 18.86 1.00 4.90
CA ARG A 122 18.50 2.41 5.10
C ARG A 122 18.40 3.15 3.76
N ASP A 123 17.31 3.89 3.58
CA ASP A 123 16.99 4.67 2.38
C ASP A 123 16.87 3.90 1.06
N ARG A 124 16.95 2.56 1.08
CA ARG A 124 16.85 1.76 -0.15
C ARG A 124 15.43 1.53 -0.62
N TRP A 125 14.44 1.67 0.26
CA TRP A 125 13.02 1.50 -0.03
C TRP A 125 12.15 2.29 0.95
N ASN A 126 10.91 2.58 0.58
CA ASN A 126 9.96 3.33 1.42
C ASN A 126 9.74 2.68 2.80
N LYS A 127 9.69 1.34 2.85
CA LYS A 127 9.58 0.56 4.10
C LYS A 127 10.74 0.75 5.08
N TYR A 128 11.87 1.31 4.63
CA TYR A 128 13.05 1.62 5.46
C TYR A 128 13.20 3.13 5.72
N ARG A 129 12.19 3.93 5.35
CA ARG A 129 12.20 5.39 5.50
C ARG A 129 11.07 5.89 6.40
N VAL A 130 9.93 5.20 6.40
CA VAL A 130 8.73 5.59 7.14
C VAL A 130 8.07 4.34 7.70
N CYS A 131 7.46 4.48 8.88
CA CYS A 131 6.55 3.50 9.47
C CYS A 131 5.21 4.17 9.83
N MET A 132 4.17 3.34 9.95
CA MET A 132 2.86 3.73 10.48
C MET A 132 2.74 3.23 11.92
N VAL A 133 2.11 4.02 12.79
CA VAL A 133 1.84 3.65 14.18
C VAL A 133 0.34 3.52 14.35
N LEU A 134 -0.12 2.34 14.79
CA LEU A 134 -1.52 2.09 15.09
C LEU A 134 -1.70 2.03 16.60
N ASP A 135 -2.12 3.15 17.15
CA ASP A 135 -2.56 3.30 18.53
C ASP A 135 -4.09 3.21 18.65
N ASP A 136 -4.62 3.39 19.86
CA ASP A 136 -6.05 3.26 20.15
C ASP A 136 -6.92 4.29 19.41
N GLU A 137 -6.41 5.51 19.22
CA GLU A 137 -7.11 6.57 18.51
C GLU A 137 -7.20 6.23 17.02
N ILE A 138 -6.07 5.84 16.41
CA ILE A 138 -6.02 5.47 15.00
C ILE A 138 -6.88 4.23 14.72
N LEU A 139 -6.87 3.22 15.59
CA LEU A 139 -7.76 2.06 15.42
C LEU A 139 -9.25 2.45 15.46
N SER A 140 -9.62 3.37 16.36
CA SER A 140 -10.99 3.87 16.45
C SER A 140 -11.42 4.68 15.22
N LEU A 141 -10.50 5.43 14.62
CA LEU A 141 -10.73 6.16 13.37
C LEU A 141 -10.86 5.19 12.19
N LEU A 142 -9.91 4.26 12.03
CA LEU A 142 -9.91 3.30 10.92
C LEU A 142 -11.09 2.32 10.98
N ALA A 143 -11.63 2.03 12.16
CA ALA A 143 -12.84 1.22 12.30
C ALA A 143 -14.07 1.82 11.57
N GLN A 144 -14.10 3.14 11.40
CA GLN A 144 -15.17 3.86 10.72
C GLN A 144 -14.93 4.01 9.22
N VAL A 145 -13.71 3.76 8.76
CA VAL A 145 -13.33 3.88 7.36
C VAL A 145 -13.82 2.64 6.61
N PRO A 146 -14.61 2.78 5.53
CA PRO A 146 -14.94 1.65 4.67
C PRO A 146 -13.69 1.14 3.95
N THR A 147 -13.67 -0.16 3.63
CA THR A 147 -12.74 -0.68 2.64
C THR A 147 -12.94 0.02 1.29
N ALA A 148 -11.94 -0.06 0.42
CA ALA A 148 -12.07 0.46 -0.94
C ALA A 148 -13.24 -0.19 -1.71
N GLU A 149 -13.50 -1.48 -1.50
CA GLU A 149 -14.65 -2.18 -2.06
C GLU A 149 -15.99 -1.64 -1.52
N GLU A 150 -16.14 -1.51 -0.20
CA GLU A 150 -17.33 -0.95 0.44
C GLU A 150 -17.59 0.50 0.01
N HIS A 151 -16.53 1.30 -0.14
CA HIS A 151 -16.63 2.67 -0.64
C HIS A 151 -17.08 2.68 -2.11
N ALA A 152 -16.49 1.83 -2.96
CA ALA A 152 -16.84 1.71 -4.37
C ALA A 152 -18.31 1.33 -4.59
N GLU A 153 -18.86 0.45 -3.75
CA GLU A 153 -20.26 0.06 -3.78
C GLU A 153 -21.21 1.21 -3.41
N ARG A 154 -20.83 2.04 -2.45
CA ARG A 154 -21.68 3.12 -1.92
C ARG A 154 -21.62 4.40 -2.76
N HIS A 155 -20.44 4.73 -3.28
CA HIS A 155 -20.17 6.05 -3.85
C HIS A 155 -19.60 6.03 -5.26
N GLY A 156 -19.27 4.86 -5.80
CA GLY A 156 -18.39 4.73 -6.96
C GLY A 156 -16.92 4.78 -6.54
N ARG A 157 -16.00 4.63 -7.49
CA ARG A 157 -14.56 4.58 -7.16
C ARG A 157 -14.06 5.98 -6.80
N CYS A 158 -13.20 6.09 -5.78
CA CYS A 158 -12.70 7.36 -5.22
C CYS A 158 -12.15 8.37 -6.26
N GLY A 159 -11.60 7.90 -7.39
CA GLY A 159 -11.15 8.78 -8.50
C GLY A 159 -12.27 9.55 -9.21
N GLU A 160 -13.54 9.18 -8.99
CA GLU A 160 -14.73 9.82 -9.57
C GLU A 160 -15.26 10.98 -8.72
N GLU A 161 -14.86 11.06 -7.45
CA GLU A 161 -15.34 12.08 -6.51
C GLU A 161 -14.54 13.39 -6.59
N ILE A 162 -13.27 13.34 -7.03
CA ILE A 162 -12.40 14.52 -7.16
C ILE A 162 -12.83 15.44 -8.32
N ASN A 163 -13.66 14.96 -9.23
CA ASN A 163 -14.11 15.68 -10.43
C ASN A 163 -15.60 16.12 -10.36
N LYS A 164 -16.23 16.09 -9.18
CA LYS A 164 -17.55 16.68 -8.93
C LYS A 164 -17.43 17.95 -8.12
#